data_AF-A0A9Y3S4S8-F1
#
_entry.id   AF-A0A9Y3S4S8-F1
#
_cell.length_a   1.000
_cell.length_b   1.000
_cell.length_c   1.000
_cell.angle_alpha   90.00
_cell.angle_beta   90.00
_cell.angle_gamma   90.00
#
_symmetry.space_group_name_H-M   'P 1'
#
loop_
_entity.id
_entity.type
_entity.pdbx_description
1 polymer ?
#
loop_
_entity_poly.entity_id
_entity_poly.type
_entity_poly.pdbx_seq_one_letter_code
_entity_poly.pdbx_strand_id
1 'polypeptide(L)'
;MQTQIEYEVKIIKSKHLRLNDLKQEAQDSYLYKKYLHKEDIPAYPRPALHVSCLKHDTNRQGLCGIRADEGFKAPQKLSLVWWSLAVRPEEIQSAETRLLDETYPKRTEEQAAKQEDFLWRFASSPAFSEKSRYGSYRFTFPVEEVLTAYSEQFCSGDPPIMRVFETKLFKQEVEYAVLVHSPANQELFSEYPLFLYDDPNAVCTYRDGRFVWRPEAMCETHSYALIQRPDENQMTARPLSRRPPFYVWDHVALALHVENGQ
;
A
#
# COMPACT_ATOMS: atom_id res chain seq x y z
N MET A 1 -18.63 28.92 -6.66
CA MET A 1 -17.31 29.05 -6.01
C MET A 1 -17.12 27.87 -5.06
N GLN A 2 -16.50 26.79 -5.51
CA GLN A 2 -16.06 25.70 -4.63
C GLN A 2 -14.72 26.13 -4.06
N THR A 3 -14.70 26.39 -2.75
CA THR A 3 -13.46 26.53 -1.97
C THR A 3 -12.65 25.26 -2.14
N GLN A 4 -11.54 25.38 -2.84
CA GLN A 4 -10.49 24.38 -2.91
C GLN A 4 -9.94 24.25 -1.49
N ILE A 5 -10.42 23.25 -0.74
CA ILE A 5 -9.76 22.88 0.52
C ILE A 5 -8.41 22.33 0.07
N GLU A 6 -7.36 23.15 0.21
CA GLU A 6 -5.98 22.68 0.13
C GLU A 6 -5.83 21.61 1.21
N TYR A 7 -5.94 20.34 0.81
CA TYR A 7 -5.59 19.25 1.70
C TYR A 7 -4.08 19.36 1.90
N GLU A 8 -3.66 19.67 3.13
CA GLU A 8 -2.25 19.68 3.48
C GLU A 8 -1.70 18.27 3.30
N VAL A 9 -0.87 18.09 2.27
CA VAL A 9 -0.16 16.84 1.96
C VAL A 9 1.31 17.10 2.20
N LYS A 10 1.94 16.30 3.06
CA LYS A 10 3.40 16.32 3.20
C LYS A 10 4.00 15.28 2.25
N ILE A 11 4.87 15.72 1.36
CA ILE A 11 5.53 14.86 0.37
C ILE A 11 7.00 14.76 0.73
N ILE A 12 7.49 13.53 0.88
CA ILE A 12 8.90 13.24 1.12
C ILE A 12 9.43 12.47 -0.07
N LYS A 13 10.24 13.13 -0.89
CA LYS A 13 10.78 12.56 -2.13
C LYS A 13 11.89 11.55 -1.88
N SER A 14 12.03 10.62 -2.82
CA SER A 14 13.13 9.65 -2.94
C SER A 14 13.30 8.72 -1.74
N LYS A 15 12.26 8.57 -0.89
CA LYS A 15 12.30 7.76 0.33
C LYS A 15 10.95 7.09 0.58
N HIS A 16 10.99 5.84 1.04
CA HIS A 16 9.89 5.18 1.75
C HIS A 16 10.21 5.19 3.23
N LEU A 17 9.59 6.09 3.98
CA LEU A 17 9.86 6.24 5.42
C LEU A 17 8.98 5.30 6.22
N ARG A 18 9.58 4.46 7.05
CA ARG A 18 8.85 3.72 8.08
C ARG A 18 8.15 4.70 9.02
N LEU A 19 7.07 4.26 9.65
CA LEU A 19 6.18 5.10 10.44
C LEU A 19 6.91 5.89 11.54
N ASN A 20 7.93 5.32 12.18
CA ASN A 20 8.73 6.04 13.18
C ASN A 20 9.57 7.17 12.57
N ASP A 21 10.20 6.92 11.43
CA ASP A 21 10.99 7.94 10.72
C ASP A 21 10.06 9.00 10.11
N LEU A 22 8.90 8.59 9.61
CA LEU A 22 7.85 9.49 9.13
C LEU A 22 7.33 10.39 10.24
N LYS A 23 7.16 9.86 11.47
CA LYS A 23 6.82 10.67 12.65
C LYS A 23 7.87 11.75 12.92
N GLN A 24 9.15 11.41 12.82
CA GLN A 24 10.25 12.35 13.03
C GLN A 24 10.28 13.42 11.93
N GLU A 25 10.21 12.99 10.67
CA GLU A 25 10.21 13.88 9.50
C GLU A 25 9.00 14.82 9.53
N ALA A 26 7.84 14.35 10.00
CA ALA A 26 6.60 15.12 10.01
C ALA A 26 6.39 15.99 11.26
N GLN A 27 7.32 16.05 12.23
CA GLN A 27 7.12 16.73 13.53
C GLN A 27 6.64 18.18 13.43
N ASP A 28 7.09 18.90 12.40
CA ASP A 28 6.75 20.29 12.14
C ASP A 28 5.36 20.48 11.50
N SER A 29 4.78 19.41 10.94
CA SER A 29 3.53 19.45 10.18
C SER A 29 2.29 19.50 11.07
N TYR A 30 1.20 20.07 10.54
CA TYR A 30 -0.12 19.98 11.15
C TYR A 30 -0.62 18.53 11.25
N LEU A 31 -0.23 17.66 10.29
CA LEU A 31 -0.60 16.25 10.27
C LEU A 31 -0.06 15.50 11.49
N TYR A 32 1.18 15.79 11.90
CA TYR A 32 1.76 15.23 13.13
C TYR A 32 0.97 15.63 14.37
N LYS A 33 0.72 16.93 14.54
CA LYS A 33 -0.08 17.48 15.66
C LYS A 33 -1.51 16.94 15.68
N LYS A 34 -2.08 16.62 14.52
CA LYS A 34 -3.46 16.15 14.39
C LYS A 34 -3.63 14.68 14.79
N TYR A 35 -2.74 13.79 14.35
CA TYR A 35 -2.92 12.35 14.58
C TYR A 35 -1.63 11.53 14.66
N LEU A 36 -0.53 11.94 14.00
CA LEU A 36 0.66 11.10 13.90
C LEU A 36 1.42 10.97 15.23
N HIS A 37 1.34 11.95 16.13
CA HIS A 37 1.99 11.95 17.45
C HIS A 37 1.40 10.95 18.47
N LYS A 38 0.33 10.24 18.11
CA LYS A 38 -0.32 9.29 19.03
C LYS A 38 0.59 8.08 19.25
N GLU A 39 0.87 7.81 20.52
CA GLU A 39 1.67 6.66 20.98
C GLU A 39 0.83 5.61 21.72
N ASP A 40 -0.32 5.99 22.28
CA ASP A 40 -1.24 5.07 22.97
C ASP A 40 -2.13 4.33 21.95
N ILE A 41 -1.48 3.55 21.08
CA ILE A 41 -2.14 2.69 20.10
C ILE A 41 -2.09 1.25 20.62
N PRO A 42 -3.25 0.58 20.80
CA PRO A 42 -3.29 -0.83 21.18
C PRO A 42 -2.45 -1.69 20.24
N ALA A 43 -1.97 -2.84 20.72
CA ALA A 43 -1.15 -3.73 19.89
C ALA A 43 -1.91 -4.18 18.64
N TYR A 44 -1.20 -4.32 17.52
CA TYR A 44 -1.75 -4.74 16.23
C TYR A 44 -0.73 -5.55 15.43
N PRO A 45 -1.18 -6.39 14.48
CA PRO A 45 -0.29 -7.25 13.71
C PRO A 45 0.52 -6.47 12.67
N ARG A 46 1.70 -6.99 12.34
CA ARG A 46 2.59 -6.47 11.28
C ARG A 46 2.89 -7.59 10.27
N PRO A 47 1.90 -8.00 9.46
CA PRO A 47 2.06 -9.12 8.54
C PRO A 47 2.93 -8.74 7.33
N ALA A 48 3.45 -9.75 6.63
CA ALA A 48 3.96 -9.59 5.27
C ALA A 48 2.92 -10.08 4.25
N LEU A 49 2.34 -9.14 3.51
CA LEU A 49 1.36 -9.38 2.46
C LEU A 49 2.08 -9.61 1.13
N HIS A 50 1.81 -10.73 0.47
CA HIS A 50 2.36 -11.04 -0.85
C HIS A 50 1.27 -10.77 -1.87
N VAL A 51 1.31 -9.58 -2.48
CA VAL A 51 0.26 -9.05 -3.35
C VAL A 51 0.63 -9.26 -4.81
N SER A 52 -0.25 -9.93 -5.55
CA SER A 52 -0.02 -10.23 -6.99
C SER A 52 -0.90 -9.42 -7.93
N CYS A 53 -1.76 -8.55 -7.42
CA CYS A 53 -2.69 -7.76 -8.23
C CYS A 53 -2.56 -6.26 -7.96
N LEU A 54 -2.83 -5.47 -8.99
CA LEU A 54 -2.98 -4.03 -8.95
C LEU A 54 -4.44 -3.65 -9.15
N LYS A 55 -4.85 -2.52 -8.58
CA LYS A 55 -6.15 -1.90 -8.82
C LYS A 55 -6.01 -0.46 -9.30
N HIS A 56 -6.86 -0.08 -10.24
CA HIS A 56 -7.07 1.30 -10.65
C HIS A 56 -8.53 1.67 -10.37
N ASP A 57 -8.72 2.60 -9.44
CA ASP A 57 -10.04 3.09 -9.05
C ASP A 57 -10.34 4.40 -9.78
N THR A 58 -11.53 4.48 -10.39
CA THR A 58 -11.94 5.65 -11.16
C THR A 58 -13.43 5.90 -11.09
N ASN A 59 -13.83 7.12 -11.46
CA ASN A 59 -15.23 7.53 -11.53
C ASN A 59 -15.78 7.41 -12.96
N ARG A 60 -17.06 7.76 -13.17
CA ARG A 60 -17.68 7.69 -14.49
C ARG A 60 -16.93 8.50 -15.55
N GLN A 61 -16.40 9.66 -15.19
CA GLN A 61 -15.65 10.51 -16.12
C GLN A 61 -14.33 9.83 -16.51
N GLY A 62 -13.59 9.26 -15.57
CA GLY A 62 -12.36 8.54 -15.88
C GLY A 62 -12.60 7.27 -16.70
N LEU A 63 -13.69 6.53 -16.43
CA LEU A 63 -14.09 5.41 -17.30
C LEU A 63 -14.38 5.87 -18.75
N CYS A 64 -15.11 6.97 -18.92
CA CYS A 64 -15.35 7.55 -20.24
C CYS A 64 -14.05 8.01 -20.92
N GLY A 65 -13.12 8.57 -20.16
CA GLY A 65 -11.78 8.94 -20.63
C GLY A 65 -11.00 7.73 -21.13
N ILE A 66 -10.85 6.69 -20.31
CA ILE A 66 -10.18 5.43 -20.69
C ILE A 66 -10.77 4.85 -21.98
N ARG A 67 -12.10 4.88 -22.12
CA ARG A 67 -12.77 4.39 -23.32
C ARG A 67 -12.48 5.27 -24.54
N ALA A 68 -12.51 6.59 -24.40
CA ALA A 68 -12.26 7.53 -25.50
C ALA A 68 -10.79 7.52 -25.93
N ASP A 69 -9.88 7.28 -24.99
CA ASP A 69 -8.44 7.21 -25.19
C ASP A 69 -7.95 5.83 -25.63
N GLU A 70 -8.84 4.84 -25.67
CA GLU A 70 -8.54 3.42 -25.93
C GLU A 70 -7.47 2.84 -24.98
N GLY A 71 -7.32 3.41 -23.78
CA GLY A 71 -6.28 3.03 -22.83
C GLY A 71 -6.17 3.96 -21.62
N PHE A 72 -5.21 3.66 -20.75
CA PHE A 72 -4.92 4.48 -19.58
C PHE A 72 -3.93 5.59 -19.94
N LYS A 73 -4.39 6.84 -19.98
CA LYS A 73 -3.53 8.01 -20.23
C LYS A 73 -3.34 8.83 -18.97
N ALA A 74 -2.17 9.46 -18.88
CA ALA A 74 -1.87 10.32 -17.75
C ALA A 74 -2.33 11.76 -17.97
N PRO A 75 -2.73 12.47 -16.90
CA PRO A 75 -2.93 13.90 -16.96
C PRO A 75 -1.58 14.62 -17.16
N GLN A 76 -1.63 15.82 -17.76
CA GLN A 76 -0.53 16.60 -18.35
C GLN A 76 0.70 16.92 -17.46
N LYS A 77 0.80 16.44 -16.21
CA LYS A 77 1.93 16.69 -15.30
C LYS A 77 2.59 15.38 -14.83
N LEU A 78 3.89 15.23 -15.14
CA LEU A 78 4.72 14.02 -14.98
C LEU A 78 4.23 12.76 -15.70
N SER A 79 3.04 12.84 -16.30
CA SER A 79 2.45 11.80 -17.12
C SER A 79 2.48 10.44 -16.41
N LEU A 80 1.99 10.42 -15.17
CA LEU A 80 1.92 9.23 -14.31
C LEU A 80 0.52 8.62 -14.32
N VAL A 81 0.43 7.33 -14.61
CA VAL A 81 -0.76 6.49 -14.40
C VAL A 81 -0.61 5.76 -13.07
N TRP A 82 -1.56 6.00 -12.16
CA TRP A 82 -1.49 5.51 -10.79
C TRP A 82 -2.28 4.21 -10.62
N TRP A 83 -1.64 3.24 -9.96
CA TRP A 83 -2.19 1.95 -9.58
C TRP A 83 -1.93 1.71 -8.10
N SER A 84 -2.87 1.14 -7.37
CA SER A 84 -2.66 0.71 -5.98
C SER A 84 -2.48 -0.80 -5.91
N LEU A 85 -1.80 -1.31 -4.89
CA LEU A 85 -1.85 -2.75 -4.60
C LEU A 85 -3.30 -3.18 -4.31
N ALA A 86 -3.72 -4.30 -4.90
CA ALA A 86 -5.03 -4.88 -4.72
C ALA A 86 -4.94 -6.13 -3.85
N VAL A 87 -5.05 -5.92 -2.52
CA VAL A 87 -5.01 -7.03 -1.57
C VAL A 87 -6.30 -7.86 -1.66
N ARG A 88 -6.16 -9.16 -1.89
CA ARG A 88 -7.27 -10.11 -1.94
C ARG A 88 -7.44 -10.86 -0.61
N PRO A 89 -8.64 -11.41 -0.33
CA PRO A 89 -8.88 -12.18 0.90
C PRO A 89 -7.88 -13.32 1.11
N GLU A 90 -7.48 -14.02 0.05
CA GLU A 90 -6.52 -15.13 0.11
C GLU A 90 -5.12 -14.65 0.53
N GLU A 91 -4.75 -13.43 0.16
CA GLU A 91 -3.45 -12.83 0.50
C GLU A 91 -3.42 -12.41 1.97
N ILE A 92 -4.55 -11.97 2.53
CA ILE A 92 -4.71 -11.72 3.97
C ILE A 92 -4.61 -13.04 4.73
N GLN A 93 -5.37 -14.07 4.32
CA GLN A 93 -5.33 -15.38 4.98
C GLN A 93 -3.93 -15.99 4.93
N SER A 94 -3.27 -15.94 3.77
CA SER A 94 -1.89 -16.44 3.62
C SER A 94 -0.90 -15.66 4.48
N ALA A 95 -1.08 -14.34 4.62
CA ALA A 95 -0.23 -13.53 5.48
C ALA A 95 -0.46 -13.81 6.98
N GLU A 96 -1.69 -14.14 7.38
CA GLU A 96 -2.00 -14.56 8.74
C GLU A 96 -1.31 -15.89 9.06
N THR A 97 -1.41 -16.88 8.18
CA THR A 97 -0.73 -18.18 8.34
C THR A 97 0.79 -17.98 8.48
N ARG A 98 1.42 -17.18 7.60
CA ARG A 98 2.85 -16.86 7.69
C ARG A 98 3.21 -16.22 9.03
N LEU A 99 2.44 -15.22 9.47
CA LEU A 99 2.68 -14.53 10.73
C LEU A 99 2.61 -15.49 11.93
N LEU A 100 1.65 -16.42 11.93
CA LEU A 100 1.51 -17.43 12.97
C LEU A 100 2.65 -18.45 12.95
N ASP A 101 3.05 -18.92 11.78
CA ASP A 101 4.12 -19.91 11.63
C ASP A 101 5.49 -19.32 11.99
N GLU A 102 5.74 -18.04 11.65
CA GLU A 102 6.95 -17.31 12.05
C GLU A 102 7.00 -17.06 13.57
N THR A 103 5.85 -16.73 14.18
CA THR A 103 5.81 -16.42 15.62
C THR A 103 5.78 -17.68 16.49
N TYR A 104 5.10 -18.74 16.04
CA TYR A 104 4.91 -19.99 16.76
C TYR A 104 5.30 -21.21 15.89
N PRO A 105 6.59 -21.38 15.56
CA PRO A 105 7.04 -22.41 14.61
C PRO A 105 6.84 -23.86 15.09
N LYS A 106 6.52 -24.06 16.37
CA LYS A 106 6.32 -25.38 17.00
C LYS A 106 4.85 -25.70 17.27
N ARG A 107 3.93 -24.98 16.63
CA ARG A 107 2.49 -25.18 16.79
C ARG A 107 2.07 -26.57 16.29
N THR A 108 1.24 -27.28 17.06
CA THR A 108 0.68 -28.57 16.66
C THR A 108 -0.52 -28.40 15.71
N GLU A 109 -0.89 -29.45 14.98
CA GLU A 109 -2.09 -29.44 14.13
C GLU A 109 -3.37 -29.10 14.92
N GLU A 110 -3.51 -29.61 16.14
CA GLU A 110 -4.66 -29.28 17.01
C GLU A 110 -4.69 -27.80 17.40
N GLN A 111 -3.53 -27.20 17.67
CA GLN A 111 -3.44 -25.77 17.98
C GLN A 111 -3.75 -24.91 16.75
N ALA A 112 -3.26 -25.33 15.57
CA ALA A 112 -3.56 -24.67 14.31
C ALA A 112 -5.05 -24.75 13.96
N ALA A 113 -5.71 -25.90 14.19
CA ALA A 113 -7.14 -26.07 13.95
C ALA A 113 -8.04 -25.23 14.87
N LYS A 114 -7.55 -24.85 16.05
CA LYS A 114 -8.27 -23.99 17.01
C LYS A 114 -8.04 -22.49 16.77
N GLN A 115 -7.16 -22.13 15.84
CA GLN A 115 -6.84 -20.73 15.55
C GLN A 115 -8.03 -20.07 14.83
N GLU A 116 -8.56 -18.99 15.41
CA GLU A 116 -9.57 -18.15 14.75
C GLU A 116 -8.90 -17.10 13.86
N ASP A 117 -9.47 -16.85 12.68
CA ASP A 117 -9.02 -15.78 11.80
C ASP A 117 -9.12 -14.42 12.50
N PHE A 118 -8.02 -13.69 12.58
CA PHE A 118 -7.94 -12.44 13.33
C PHE A 118 -7.47 -11.24 12.51
N LEU A 119 -6.66 -11.46 11.47
CA LEU A 119 -6.00 -10.41 10.70
C LEU A 119 -7.00 -9.56 9.92
N TRP A 120 -8.07 -10.18 9.40
CA TRP A 120 -9.15 -9.48 8.70
C TRP A 120 -9.83 -8.39 9.56
N ARG A 121 -9.85 -8.56 10.89
CA ARG A 121 -10.40 -7.55 11.82
C ARG A 121 -9.55 -6.27 11.85
N PHE A 122 -8.28 -6.37 11.47
CA PHE A 122 -7.37 -5.23 11.33
C PHE A 122 -7.33 -4.68 9.89
N ALA A 123 -7.67 -5.47 8.88
CA ALA A 123 -7.72 -5.07 7.47
C ALA A 123 -8.96 -4.21 7.14
N SER A 124 -9.15 -3.11 7.87
CA SER A 124 -10.35 -2.25 7.78
C SER A 124 -10.13 -0.94 7.02
N SER A 125 -8.89 -0.61 6.63
CA SER A 125 -8.63 0.59 5.84
C SER A 125 -9.11 0.46 4.39
N PRO A 126 -9.23 1.58 3.66
CA PRO A 126 -9.56 1.57 2.22
C PRO A 126 -8.59 0.75 1.36
N ALA A 127 -7.33 0.58 1.80
CA ALA A 127 -6.36 -0.24 1.10
C ALA A 127 -6.84 -1.69 0.94
N PHE A 128 -7.54 -2.21 1.96
CA PHE A 128 -8.10 -3.56 2.03
C PHE A 128 -9.57 -3.64 1.60
N SER A 129 -10.20 -2.51 1.29
CA SER A 129 -11.62 -2.48 0.97
C SER A 129 -11.89 -2.83 -0.50
N GLU A 130 -12.94 -3.63 -0.72
CA GLU A 130 -13.56 -3.80 -2.05
C GLU A 130 -14.21 -2.52 -2.56
N LYS A 131 -14.59 -1.61 -1.66
CA LYS A 131 -15.12 -0.29 -2.01
C LYS A 131 -13.97 0.67 -2.26
N SER A 132 -14.16 1.62 -3.15
CA SER A 132 -13.19 2.69 -3.38
C SER A 132 -13.67 4.02 -2.81
N ARG A 133 -12.72 4.82 -2.33
CA ARG A 133 -12.92 6.24 -2.03
C ARG A 133 -12.82 7.13 -3.27
N TYR A 134 -12.16 6.63 -4.31
CA TYR A 134 -11.75 7.42 -5.48
C TYR A 134 -12.71 7.28 -6.66
N GLY A 135 -13.65 6.33 -6.60
CA GLY A 135 -14.69 6.20 -7.60
C GLY A 135 -15.55 4.96 -7.46
N SER A 136 -16.46 4.76 -8.40
CA SER A 136 -17.41 3.65 -8.42
C SER A 136 -17.00 2.51 -9.36
N TYR A 137 -15.88 2.67 -10.09
CA TYR A 137 -15.37 1.69 -11.03
C TYR A 137 -13.96 1.27 -10.62
N ARG A 138 -13.68 -0.03 -10.70
CA ARG A 138 -12.40 -0.62 -10.35
C ARG A 138 -11.95 -1.56 -11.46
N PHE A 139 -10.74 -1.35 -11.93
CA PHE A 139 -10.01 -2.31 -12.76
C PHE A 139 -9.02 -3.04 -11.86
N THR A 140 -8.93 -4.36 -12.01
CA THR A 140 -7.99 -5.18 -11.26
C THR A 140 -7.26 -6.10 -12.23
N PHE A 141 -5.94 -6.07 -12.21
CA PHE A 141 -5.09 -6.87 -13.09
C PHE A 141 -3.93 -7.49 -12.30
N PRO A 142 -3.41 -8.66 -12.71
CA PRO A 142 -2.14 -9.18 -12.21
C PRO A 142 -1.00 -8.17 -12.42
N VAL A 143 -0.09 -8.09 -11.45
CA VAL A 143 1.10 -7.22 -11.52
C VAL A 143 1.91 -7.52 -12.78
N GLU A 144 2.14 -8.81 -13.06
CA GLU A 144 2.91 -9.26 -14.23
C GLU A 144 2.26 -8.83 -15.55
N GLU A 145 0.93 -8.93 -15.68
CA GLU A 145 0.22 -8.47 -16.88
C GLU A 145 0.40 -6.96 -17.10
N VAL A 146 0.27 -6.16 -16.04
CA VAL A 146 0.44 -4.70 -16.12
C VAL A 146 1.89 -4.34 -16.49
N LEU A 147 2.88 -4.97 -15.85
CA LEU A 147 4.29 -4.69 -16.13
C LEU A 147 4.74 -5.20 -17.51
N THR A 148 4.16 -6.31 -17.98
CA THR A 148 4.42 -6.84 -19.33
C THR A 148 3.82 -5.91 -20.39
N ALA A 149 2.56 -5.52 -20.24
CA ALA A 149 1.94 -4.56 -21.14
C ALA A 149 2.68 -3.22 -21.15
N TYR A 150 3.13 -2.74 -19.97
CA TYR A 150 3.95 -1.54 -19.87
C TYR A 150 5.30 -1.69 -20.58
N SER A 151 5.96 -2.84 -20.43
CA SER A 151 7.22 -3.16 -21.11
C SER A 151 7.07 -3.08 -22.64
N GLU A 152 6.04 -3.75 -23.17
CA GLU A 152 5.77 -3.79 -24.61
C GLU A 152 5.44 -2.42 -25.18
N GLN A 153 4.64 -1.62 -24.45
CA GLN A 153 4.15 -0.33 -24.93
C GLN A 153 5.17 0.81 -24.77
N PHE A 154 5.87 0.86 -23.63
CA PHE A 154 6.69 2.02 -23.24
C PHE A 154 8.18 1.71 -23.08
N CYS A 155 8.57 0.44 -23.02
CA CYS A 155 9.97 0.03 -22.87
C CYS A 155 10.54 -0.69 -24.10
N SER A 156 9.82 -0.72 -25.23
CA SER A 156 10.25 -1.49 -26.42
C SER A 156 10.53 -2.98 -26.13
N GLY A 157 9.81 -3.55 -25.15
CA GLY A 157 9.98 -4.92 -24.68
C GLY A 157 11.02 -5.11 -23.58
N ASP A 158 11.80 -4.08 -23.22
CA ASP A 158 12.78 -4.17 -22.13
C ASP A 158 12.10 -4.14 -20.75
N PRO A 159 12.64 -4.85 -19.74
CA PRO A 159 12.10 -4.79 -18.38
C PRO A 159 12.04 -3.35 -17.84
N PRO A 160 10.91 -2.91 -17.28
CA PRO A 160 10.80 -1.58 -16.70
C PRO A 160 11.66 -1.44 -15.44
N ILE A 161 12.09 -0.20 -15.16
CA ILE A 161 12.89 0.14 -13.99
C ILE A 161 11.97 0.65 -12.88
N MET A 162 12.11 0.09 -11.68
CA MET A 162 11.41 0.53 -10.48
C MET A 162 12.31 1.38 -9.59
N ARG A 163 11.77 2.49 -9.07
CA ARG A 163 12.47 3.41 -8.16
C ARG A 163 11.59 3.78 -6.97
N VAL A 164 12.24 4.09 -5.86
CA VAL A 164 11.58 4.69 -4.69
C VAL A 164 11.21 6.12 -5.04
N PHE A 165 9.93 6.41 -5.25
CA PHE A 165 9.49 7.73 -5.72
C PHE A 165 9.31 8.72 -4.57
N GLU A 166 8.35 8.46 -3.69
CA GLU A 166 8.02 9.35 -2.57
C GLU A 166 7.16 8.65 -1.52
N THR A 167 7.16 9.21 -0.31
CA THR A 167 6.15 8.96 0.72
C THR A 167 5.22 10.18 0.77
N LYS A 168 3.92 9.99 0.59
CA LYS A 168 2.93 11.05 0.78
C LYS A 168 2.14 10.81 2.06
N LEU A 169 2.07 11.84 2.89
CA LEU A 169 1.27 11.87 4.09
C LEU A 169 0.04 12.75 3.84
N PHE A 170 -1.13 12.13 3.83
CA PHE A 170 -2.43 12.79 3.77
C PHE A 170 -3.05 12.89 5.18
N LYS A 171 -4.34 13.19 5.30
CA LYS A 171 -5.01 13.38 6.60
C LYS A 171 -4.95 12.19 7.55
N GLN A 172 -4.92 10.94 7.04
CA GLN A 172 -4.85 9.69 7.82
C GLN A 172 -4.15 8.56 7.05
N GLU A 173 -3.62 8.87 5.88
CA GLU A 173 -3.19 7.91 4.86
C GLU A 173 -1.73 8.17 4.55
N VAL A 174 -0.95 7.10 4.49
CA VAL A 174 0.44 7.11 4.03
C VAL A 174 0.51 6.33 2.73
N GLU A 175 0.83 7.00 1.65
CA GLU A 175 1.08 6.38 0.35
C GLU A 175 2.59 6.22 0.15
N TYR A 176 3.05 5.00 -0.07
CA TYR A 176 4.40 4.70 -0.52
C TYR A 176 4.39 4.49 -2.04
N ALA A 177 4.87 5.47 -2.79
CA ALA A 177 4.84 5.45 -4.24
C ALA A 177 6.11 4.81 -4.83
N VAL A 178 5.93 3.82 -5.70
CA VAL A 178 6.98 3.21 -6.52
C VAL A 178 6.86 3.81 -7.92
N LEU A 179 7.90 4.46 -8.40
CA LEU A 179 7.96 4.94 -9.78
C LEU A 179 8.35 3.78 -10.67
N VAL A 180 7.61 3.59 -11.76
CA VAL A 180 7.92 2.63 -12.82
C VAL A 180 8.15 3.42 -14.10
N HIS A 181 9.32 3.26 -14.71
CA HIS A 181 9.67 3.98 -15.93
C HIS A 181 10.44 3.11 -16.93
N SER A 182 10.39 3.52 -18.20
CA SER A 182 11.20 2.93 -19.27
C SER A 182 12.71 3.12 -19.03
N PRO A 183 13.56 2.14 -19.37
CA PRO A 183 15.01 2.30 -19.35
C PRO A 183 15.52 3.50 -20.17
N ALA A 184 14.82 3.88 -21.23
CA ALA A 184 15.15 5.07 -22.03
C ALA A 184 15.09 6.38 -21.22
N ASN A 185 14.31 6.40 -20.14
CA ASN A 185 14.11 7.54 -19.25
C ASN A 185 15.00 7.48 -17.99
N GLN A 186 16.10 6.72 -18.02
CA GLN A 186 17.02 6.55 -16.89
C GLN A 186 17.56 7.87 -16.34
N GLU A 187 18.01 8.77 -17.21
CA GLU A 187 18.58 10.07 -16.81
C GLU A 187 17.54 10.96 -16.14
N LEU A 188 16.30 10.95 -16.66
CA LEU A 188 15.17 11.73 -16.14
C LEU A 188 14.85 11.39 -14.69
N PHE A 189 15.01 10.13 -14.29
CA PHE A 189 14.64 9.63 -12.96
C PHE A 189 15.84 9.21 -12.11
N SER A 190 17.05 9.63 -12.51
CA SER A 190 18.30 9.29 -11.83
C SER A 190 18.37 9.79 -10.38
N GLU A 191 17.60 10.83 -10.02
CA GLU A 191 17.49 11.37 -8.66
C GLU A 191 16.78 10.43 -7.66
N TYR A 192 15.94 9.50 -8.15
CA TYR A 192 15.21 8.55 -7.32
C TYR A 192 16.04 7.27 -7.16
N PRO A 193 16.25 6.73 -5.95
CA PRO A 193 17.05 5.53 -5.80
C PRO A 193 16.35 4.31 -6.40
N LEU A 194 17.14 3.35 -6.88
CA LEU A 194 16.64 2.07 -7.38
C LEU A 194 15.85 1.36 -6.28
N PHE A 195 14.72 0.77 -6.67
CA PHE A 195 13.89 0.00 -5.76
C PHE A 195 14.60 -1.31 -5.42
N LEU A 196 14.86 -1.53 -4.12
CA LEU A 196 15.59 -2.70 -3.65
C LEU A 196 14.62 -3.88 -3.48
N TYR A 197 14.87 -4.96 -4.20
CA TYR A 197 13.99 -6.14 -4.24
C TYR A 197 14.04 -7.01 -2.97
N ASP A 198 15.10 -6.88 -2.16
CA ASP A 198 15.42 -7.84 -1.10
C ASP A 198 15.65 -7.23 0.29
N ASP A 199 15.29 -5.97 0.51
CA ASP A 199 15.44 -5.34 1.82
C ASP A 199 14.34 -5.80 2.81
N PRO A 200 14.66 -6.57 3.86
CA PRO A 200 13.66 -7.03 4.83
C PRO A 200 13.09 -5.89 5.68
N ASN A 201 13.77 -4.74 5.75
CA ASN A 201 13.32 -3.57 6.50
C ASN A 201 12.51 -2.59 5.66
N ALA A 202 12.45 -2.78 4.33
CA ALA A 202 11.66 -1.94 3.45
C ALA A 202 10.17 -2.20 3.66
N VAL A 203 9.41 -1.11 3.61
CA VAL A 203 7.94 -1.14 3.68
C VAL A 203 7.35 -1.98 2.53
N CYS A 204 7.99 -1.93 1.37
CA CYS A 204 7.60 -2.71 0.21
C CYS A 204 8.84 -3.19 -0.53
N THR A 205 8.79 -4.43 -1.01
CA THR A 205 9.75 -4.97 -1.97
C THR A 205 9.01 -5.68 -3.10
N TYR A 206 9.71 -6.04 -4.18
CA TYR A 206 9.14 -6.75 -5.32
C TYR A 206 9.99 -7.98 -5.64
N ARG A 207 9.38 -9.15 -5.73
CA ARG A 207 10.08 -10.41 -6.04
C ARG A 207 9.10 -11.39 -6.66
N ASP A 208 9.55 -12.15 -7.66
CA ASP A 208 8.80 -13.25 -8.28
C ASP A 208 7.37 -12.85 -8.72
N GLY A 209 7.25 -11.71 -9.40
CA GLY A 209 5.96 -11.23 -9.91
C GLY A 209 5.02 -10.64 -8.84
N ARG A 210 5.49 -10.49 -7.60
CA ARG A 210 4.66 -10.05 -6.47
C ARG A 210 5.31 -8.94 -5.66
N PHE A 211 4.49 -8.05 -5.14
CA PHE A 211 4.92 -7.09 -4.12
C PHE A 211 4.82 -7.74 -2.75
N VAL A 212 5.88 -7.65 -1.95
CA VAL A 212 5.86 -7.96 -0.52
C VAL A 212 5.67 -6.65 0.21
N TRP A 213 4.44 -6.39 0.65
CA TRP A 213 4.08 -5.19 1.43
C TRP A 213 4.01 -5.54 2.91
N ARG A 214 4.71 -4.75 3.73
CA ARG A 214 4.76 -4.86 5.19
C ARG A 214 4.06 -3.65 5.81
N PRO A 215 2.72 -3.65 5.89
CA PRO A 215 2.01 -2.52 6.46
C PRO A 215 2.43 -2.28 7.91
N GLU A 216 2.67 -1.02 8.25
CA GLU A 216 2.90 -0.58 9.61
C GLU A 216 1.64 -0.05 10.27
N ALA A 217 0.56 0.15 9.49
CA ALA A 217 -0.80 0.30 9.99
C ALA A 217 -1.87 -0.09 8.94
N MET A 218 -2.76 -1.02 9.31
CA MET A 218 -3.78 -1.58 8.40
C MET A 218 -5.20 -1.04 8.61
N CYS A 219 -5.46 -0.39 9.74
CA CYS A 219 -6.82 -0.01 10.14
C CYS A 219 -7.10 1.46 9.86
N GLU A 220 -8.25 1.79 9.27
CA GLU A 220 -8.72 3.18 9.29
C GLU A 220 -9.09 3.61 10.71
N THR A 221 -9.83 2.75 11.42
CA THR A 221 -10.24 2.95 12.81
C THR A 221 -9.75 1.76 13.62
N HIS A 222 -9.01 2.03 14.70
CA HIS A 222 -8.33 0.98 15.45
C HIS A 222 -9.26 0.29 16.47
N SER A 223 -10.18 -0.53 15.99
CA SER A 223 -11.28 -1.10 16.80
C SER A 223 -10.93 -2.36 17.60
N TYR A 224 -9.75 -2.94 17.38
CA TYR A 224 -9.32 -4.19 18.00
C TYR A 224 -7.91 -4.06 18.57
N ALA A 225 -7.61 -4.82 19.62
CA ALA A 225 -6.26 -5.07 20.09
C ALA A 225 -5.85 -6.51 19.76
N LEU A 226 -4.62 -6.69 19.29
CA LEU A 226 -3.99 -7.99 19.11
C LEU A 226 -3.67 -8.57 20.49
N ILE A 227 -4.18 -9.77 20.76
CA ILE A 227 -3.88 -10.55 21.96
C ILE A 227 -3.06 -11.76 21.53
N GLN A 228 -1.81 -11.81 21.95
CA GLN A 228 -0.97 -12.99 21.81
C GLN A 228 -1.13 -13.87 23.05
N ARG A 229 -1.28 -15.18 22.84
CA ARG A 229 -1.32 -16.20 23.89
C ARG A 229 -0.21 -17.21 23.63
N PRO A 230 1.03 -16.91 24.04
CA PRO A 230 2.18 -17.78 23.76
C PRO A 230 2.02 -19.20 24.30
N ASP A 231 1.41 -19.35 25.49
CA ASP A 231 1.17 -20.67 26.10
C ASP A 231 0.23 -21.56 25.27
N GLU A 232 -0.64 -20.94 24.46
CA GLU A 232 -1.58 -21.62 23.57
C GLU A 232 -1.08 -21.67 22.12
N ASN A 233 0.05 -21.01 21.81
CA ASN A 233 0.51 -20.73 20.44
C ASN A 233 -0.57 -20.06 19.56
N GLN A 234 -1.33 -19.12 20.13
CA GLN A 234 -2.45 -18.45 19.47
C GLN A 234 -2.29 -16.94 19.40
N MET A 235 -2.95 -16.34 18.40
CA MET A 235 -3.21 -14.91 18.33
C MET A 235 -4.70 -14.66 18.14
N THR A 236 -5.26 -13.64 18.78
CA THR A 236 -6.67 -13.29 18.61
C THR A 236 -6.83 -11.78 18.58
N ALA A 237 -7.99 -11.31 18.10
CA ALA A 237 -8.33 -9.89 18.12
C ALA A 237 -9.43 -9.63 19.14
N ARG A 238 -9.13 -8.78 20.13
CA ARG A 238 -10.10 -8.37 21.15
C ARG A 238 -10.70 -7.01 20.80
N PRO A 239 -12.04 -6.88 20.70
CA PRO A 239 -12.69 -5.59 20.51
C PRO A 239 -12.34 -4.60 21.62
N LEU A 240 -12.17 -3.33 21.27
CA LEU A 240 -11.98 -2.26 22.25
C LEU A 240 -13.32 -1.73 22.74
N SER A 241 -13.43 -1.55 24.06
CA SER A 241 -14.64 -1.02 24.71
C SER A 241 -14.72 0.51 24.73
N ARG A 242 -13.61 1.20 24.45
CA ARG A 242 -13.52 2.67 24.41
C ARG A 242 -13.59 3.17 22.96
N ARG A 243 -13.87 4.47 22.78
CA ARG A 243 -13.82 5.12 21.45
C ARG A 243 -12.48 4.80 20.78
N PRO A 244 -12.46 4.06 19.66
CA PRO A 244 -11.23 3.66 18.99
C PRO A 244 -10.40 4.89 18.59
N PRO A 245 -9.07 4.87 18.75
CA PRO A 245 -8.26 5.95 18.22
C PRO A 245 -8.29 5.89 16.69
N PHE A 246 -8.58 7.03 16.06
CA PHE A 246 -8.16 7.27 14.68
C PHE A 246 -6.64 7.42 14.67
N TYR A 247 -5.95 6.53 13.96
CA TYR A 247 -4.50 6.56 13.88
C TYR A 247 -4.07 6.93 12.46
N VAL A 248 -3.42 6.00 11.78
CA VAL A 248 -2.98 6.11 10.40
C VAL A 248 -3.21 4.76 9.76
N TRP A 249 -3.37 4.74 8.44
CA TRP A 249 -3.24 3.53 7.65
C TRP A 249 -2.32 3.82 6.47
N ASP A 250 -1.66 2.78 5.99
CA ASP A 250 -0.76 2.90 4.86
C ASP A 250 -1.18 2.03 3.67
N HIS A 251 -0.61 2.35 2.50
CA HIS A 251 -0.71 1.54 1.29
C HIS A 251 0.45 1.83 0.34
N VAL A 252 0.61 0.97 -0.64
CA VAL A 252 1.60 1.11 -1.71
C VAL A 252 0.89 1.43 -3.02
N ALA A 253 1.46 2.35 -3.79
CA ALA A 253 1.00 2.71 -5.12
C ALA A 253 2.15 2.64 -6.13
N LEU A 254 1.84 2.25 -7.36
CA LEU A 254 2.73 2.32 -8.50
C LEU A 254 2.35 3.54 -9.35
N ALA A 255 3.34 4.35 -9.69
CA ALA A 255 3.24 5.47 -10.60
C ALA A 255 3.96 5.10 -11.90
N LEU A 256 3.21 4.70 -12.92
CA LEU A 256 3.76 4.33 -14.23
C LEU A 256 3.92 5.58 -15.08
N HIS A 257 5.16 5.88 -15.47
CA HIS A 257 5.45 6.98 -16.38
C HIS A 257 5.07 6.61 -17.81
N VAL A 258 4.13 7.33 -18.40
CA VAL A 258 3.73 7.20 -19.80
C VAL A 258 4.14 8.48 -20.54
N GLU A 259 4.71 8.38 -21.74
CA GLU A 259 5.13 9.57 -22.48
C GLU A 259 3.92 10.34 -23.02
N ASN A 260 4.01 11.68 -23.04
CA ASN A 260 2.92 12.52 -23.52
C ASN A 260 2.62 12.24 -25.00
N GLY A 261 1.39 11.80 -25.29
CA GLY A 261 0.89 11.64 -26.66
C GLY A 261 0.72 10.19 -27.13
N GLN A 262 0.98 9.21 -26.27
CA GLN A 262 0.68 7.79 -26.50
C GLN A 262 -0.39 7.30 -25.53
#